data_AF-A0A1Y3SNH5-F1
#
_entry.id   AF-A0A1Y3SNH5-F1
#
_cell.length_a   1.000
_cell.length_b   1.000
_cell.length_c   1.000
_cell.angle_alpha   90.00
_cell.angle_beta   90.00
_cell.angle_gamma   90.00
#
_symmetry.space_group_name_H-M   'P 1'
#
loop_
_entity.id
_entity.type
_entity.pdbx_description
1 polymer ?
#
loop_
_entity_poly.entity_id
_entity_poly.type
_entity_poly.pdbx_seq_one_letter_code
_entity_poly.pdbx_strand_id
1 'polypeptide(L)'
;MSVELGFDVIEEELGVYIEKIFERATIRGIADYLLFGSGPDEDNRSYEERLEEPYLRFEKAVAKYDKNPTSELLDLSNEVTSETASVYMEIGIQVGVLLMMDVIKNVNQ
;
A
#
# COMPACT_ATOMS: atom_id res chain seq x y z
N MET A 1 8.36 -6.68 -25.99
CA MET A 1 7.65 -7.97 -25.81
C MET A 1 8.01 -8.69 -24.50
N SER A 2 8.68 -8.04 -23.53
CA SER A 2 9.03 -8.67 -22.24
C SER A 2 8.63 -7.85 -21.02
N VAL A 3 7.98 -6.69 -21.21
CA VAL A 3 7.55 -5.79 -20.13
C VAL A 3 6.09 -6.04 -19.76
N GLU A 4 5.22 -6.34 -20.74
CA GLU A 4 3.81 -6.72 -20.49
C GLU A 4 3.69 -8.00 -19.64
N LEU A 5 4.50 -9.02 -19.92
CA LEU A 5 4.50 -10.27 -19.16
C LEU A 5 4.87 -10.10 -17.67
N GLY A 6 5.59 -9.02 -17.32
CA GLY A 6 5.92 -8.72 -15.93
C GLY A 6 4.77 -8.04 -15.18
N PHE A 7 3.92 -7.28 -15.89
CA PHE A 7 2.83 -6.51 -15.29
C PHE A 7 1.60 -7.39 -15.04
N ASP A 8 1.25 -8.26 -15.98
CA ASP A 8 0.12 -9.19 -15.85
C ASP A 8 0.31 -10.19 -14.69
N VAL A 9 1.54 -10.67 -14.49
CA VAL A 9 1.88 -11.59 -13.38
C VAL A 9 1.80 -10.88 -12.02
N ILE A 10 2.15 -9.58 -11.97
CA ILE A 10 2.01 -8.77 -10.75
C ILE A 10 0.53 -8.57 -10.42
N GLU A 11 -0.32 -8.33 -11.42
CA GLU A 11 -1.76 -8.15 -11.22
C GLU A 11 -2.43 -9.42 -10.67
N GLU A 12 -2.07 -10.59 -11.22
CA GLU A 12 -2.62 -11.89 -10.78
C GLU A 12 -2.15 -12.26 -9.35
N GLU A 13 -0.86 -12.10 -9.03
CA GLU A 13 -0.38 -12.35 -7.66
C GLU A 13 -0.97 -11.34 -6.67
N LEU A 14 -1.05 -10.06 -7.03
CA LEU A 14 -1.61 -9.02 -6.17
C LEU A 14 -3.09 -9.30 -5.85
N GLY A 15 -3.87 -9.75 -6.83
CA GLY A 15 -5.26 -10.17 -6.63
C GLY A 15 -5.38 -11.27 -5.57
N VAL A 16 -4.56 -12.32 -5.67
CA VAL A 16 -4.52 -13.41 -4.67
C VAL A 16 -4.12 -12.91 -3.28
N TYR A 17 -3.24 -11.93 -3.18
CA TYR A 17 -2.89 -11.32 -1.88
C TYR A 17 -4.04 -10.49 -1.30
N ILE A 18 -4.73 -9.71 -2.12
CA ILE A 18 -5.87 -8.88 -1.70
C ILE A 18 -7.00 -9.76 -1.18
N GLU A 19 -7.31 -10.87 -1.86
CA GLU A 19 -8.32 -11.83 -1.38
C GLU A 19 -7.98 -12.38 0.02
N LYS A 20 -6.72 -12.76 0.24
CA LYS A 20 -6.23 -13.24 1.55
C LYS A 20 -6.31 -12.17 2.65
N ILE A 21 -6.20 -10.88 2.31
CA ILE A 21 -6.40 -9.79 3.28
C ILE A 21 -7.85 -9.80 3.77
N PHE A 22 -8.81 -9.90 2.85
CA PHE A 22 -10.24 -9.93 3.19
C PHE A 22 -10.63 -11.17 4.00
N GLU A 23 -10.05 -12.34 3.70
CA GLU A 23 -10.24 -13.55 4.52
C GLU A 23 -9.78 -13.37 5.97
N ARG A 24 -8.73 -12.57 6.19
CA ARG A 24 -8.12 -12.33 7.50
C ARG A 24 -8.62 -11.07 8.21
N ALA A 25 -9.46 -10.27 7.56
CA ALA A 25 -10.04 -9.03 8.08
C ALA A 25 -11.12 -9.28 9.15
N THR A 26 -10.75 -9.99 10.22
CA THR A 26 -11.58 -10.27 11.41
C THR A 26 -10.83 -9.90 12.68
N ILE A 27 -11.52 -9.68 13.80
CA ILE A 27 -10.90 -9.40 15.10
C ILE A 27 -9.92 -10.53 15.48
N ARG A 28 -10.32 -11.78 15.23
CA ARG A 28 -9.48 -12.95 15.50
C ARG A 28 -8.23 -12.97 14.62
N GLY A 29 -8.38 -12.68 13.32
CA GLY A 29 -7.25 -12.61 12.40
C GLY A 29 -6.23 -11.53 12.79
N ILE A 30 -6.70 -10.36 13.23
CA ILE A 30 -5.82 -9.28 13.74
C ILE A 30 -5.19 -9.66 15.08
N ALA A 31 -5.95 -10.24 16.01
CA ALA A 31 -5.42 -10.69 17.30
C ALA A 31 -4.34 -11.75 17.13
N ASP A 32 -4.54 -12.73 16.25
CA ASP A 32 -3.56 -13.76 15.94
C ASP A 32 -2.29 -13.14 15.31
N TYR A 33 -2.44 -12.13 14.43
CA TYR A 33 -1.29 -11.38 13.89
C TYR A 33 -0.52 -10.63 14.98
N LEU A 34 -1.20 -9.91 15.87
CA LEU A 34 -0.56 -9.15 16.96
C LEU A 34 0.11 -10.06 18.01
N LEU A 35 -0.44 -11.25 18.27
CA LEU A 35 0.06 -12.18 19.27
C LEU A 35 1.16 -13.10 18.75
N PHE A 36 1.14 -13.44 17.45
CA PHE A 36 2.00 -14.49 16.87
C PHE A 36 2.85 -14.02 15.68
N GLY A 37 2.67 -12.80 15.19
CA GLY A 37 3.41 -12.21 14.06
C GLY A 37 4.31 -11.05 14.50
N SER A 38 5.54 -11.02 13.97
CA SER A 38 6.49 -9.93 14.19
C SER A 38 5.87 -8.61 13.72
N GLY A 39 5.47 -7.76 14.66
CA GLY A 39 5.19 -6.37 14.36
C GLY A 39 6.41 -5.76 13.66
N PRO A 40 6.23 -4.83 12.70
CA PRO A 40 7.34 -4.12 12.11
C PRO A 40 8.18 -3.48 13.23
N ASP A 41 9.50 -3.43 13.05
CA ASP A 41 10.37 -2.63 13.92
C ASP A 41 9.76 -1.23 14.07
N GLU A 42 9.78 -0.67 15.29
CA GLU A 42 9.24 0.66 15.54
C GLU A 42 9.95 1.70 14.65
N ASP A 43 9.27 2.13 13.58
CA ASP A 43 9.71 3.24 12.74
C ASP A 43 9.26 4.55 13.41
N ASN A 44 10.19 5.17 14.13
CA ASN A 44 9.96 6.41 14.88
C ASN A 44 9.85 7.67 14.00
N ARG A 45 9.97 7.55 12.67
CA ARG A 45 9.80 8.66 11.74
C ARG A 45 8.32 9.01 11.61
N SER A 46 8.01 10.30 11.49
CA SER A 46 6.67 10.77 11.18
C SER A 46 6.20 10.28 9.81
N TYR A 47 4.88 10.27 9.59
CA TYR A 47 4.32 9.93 8.27
C TYR A 47 4.83 10.87 7.16
N GLU A 48 5.01 12.15 7.48
CA GLU A 48 5.57 13.14 6.57
C GLU A 48 7.01 12.77 6.20
N GLU A 49 7.87 12.50 7.17
CA GLU A 49 9.26 12.08 6.90
C GLU A 49 9.34 10.79 6.09
N ARG A 50 8.45 9.82 6.35
CA ARG A 50 8.41 8.54 5.63
C ARG A 50 8.01 8.70 4.17
N LEU A 51 7.25 9.73 3.83
CA LEU A 51 6.80 10.01 2.47
C LEU A 51 7.76 10.99 1.78
N GLU A 52 8.04 12.13 2.40
CA GLU A 52 8.78 13.24 1.80
C GLU A 52 10.24 12.89 1.51
N GLU A 53 10.93 12.18 2.41
CA GLU A 53 12.35 11.87 2.24
C GLU A 53 12.63 11.01 0.98
N PRO A 54 11.89 9.91 0.72
CA PRO A 54 11.98 9.18 -0.54
C PRO A 54 11.66 10.02 -1.78
N TYR A 55 10.59 10.81 -1.76
CA TYR A 55 10.19 11.66 -2.89
C TYR A 55 11.28 12.67 -3.26
N LEU A 56 11.81 13.38 -2.26
CA LEU A 56 12.85 14.39 -2.49
C LEU A 56 14.16 13.78 -3.02
N ARG A 57 14.48 12.55 -2.61
CA ARG A 57 15.63 11.80 -3.14
C ARG A 57 15.42 11.42 -4.60
N PHE A 58 14.22 10.97 -4.95
CA PHE A 58 13.86 10.62 -6.32
C PHE A 58 13.90 11.83 -7.25
N GLU A 59 13.28 12.94 -6.86
CA GLU A 59 13.31 14.20 -7.62
C GLU A 59 14.74 14.67 -7.91
N LYS A 60 15.60 14.68 -6.87
CA LYS A 60 17.01 15.04 -7.02
C LYS A 60 17.78 14.09 -7.93
N ALA A 61 17.42 12.81 -7.96
CA ALA A 61 18.04 11.83 -8.85
C ALA A 61 17.63 12.07 -10.30
N VAL A 62 16.34 12.26 -10.57
CA VAL A 62 15.83 12.56 -11.91
C VAL A 62 16.41 13.86 -12.45
N ALA A 63 16.45 14.91 -11.63
CA ALA A 63 17.00 16.22 -12.00
C ALA A 63 18.49 16.20 -12.46
N LYS A 64 19.25 15.15 -12.10
CA LYS A 64 20.64 14.97 -12.58
C LYS A 64 20.71 14.52 -14.03
N TYR A 65 19.71 13.78 -14.50
CA TYR A 65 19.67 13.16 -15.83
C TYR A 65 18.75 13.91 -16.79
N ASP A 66 17.64 14.45 -16.28
CA ASP A 66 16.70 15.27 -17.01
C ASP A 66 16.59 16.64 -16.33
N LYS A 67 17.11 17.68 -17.00
CA LYS A 67 17.06 19.07 -16.50
C LYS A 67 15.75 19.75 -16.85
N ASN A 68 14.85 19.07 -17.55
CA ASN A 68 13.54 19.62 -17.87
C ASN A 68 12.71 19.75 -16.59
N PRO A 69 12.19 20.95 -16.25
CA PRO A 69 11.29 21.12 -15.12
C PRO A 69 9.99 20.31 -15.23
N THR A 70 9.60 19.86 -16.43
CA THR A 70 8.48 18.92 -16.66
C THR A 70 9.04 17.57 -17.08
N SER A 71 9.71 16.89 -16.16
CA SER A 71 10.30 15.58 -16.45
C SER A 71 9.21 14.52 -16.51
N GLU A 72 9.10 13.86 -17.66
CA GLU A 72 8.15 12.76 -17.91
C GLU A 72 8.29 11.63 -16.87
N LEU A 73 9.51 11.41 -16.35
CA LEU A 73 9.75 10.41 -15.30
C LEU A 73 9.14 10.79 -13.94
N LEU A 74 9.11 12.09 -13.61
CA LEU A 74 8.45 12.56 -12.40
C LEU A 74 6.94 12.46 -12.54
N ASP A 75 6.41 12.84 -13.70
CA ASP A 75 4.98 12.76 -13.98
C ASP A 75 4.47 11.31 -13.90
N LEU A 76 5.16 10.37 -14.57
CA LEU A 76 4.82 8.95 -14.51
C LEU A 76 4.97 8.36 -13.11
N SER A 77 6.00 8.75 -12.35
CA SER A 77 6.17 8.29 -10.96
C SER A 77 5.06 8.80 -10.05
N ASN A 78 4.62 10.04 -10.25
CA ASN A 78 3.52 10.62 -9.48
C ASN A 78 2.20 9.94 -9.81
N GLU A 79 1.94 9.64 -11.09
CA GLU A 79 0.76 8.91 -11.54
C GLU A 79 0.68 7.51 -10.89
N VAL A 80 1.74 6.70 -11.05
CA VAL A 80 1.79 5.35 -10.46
C VAL A 80 1.61 5.40 -8.95
N THR A 81 2.27 6.34 -8.25
CA THR A 81 2.16 6.42 -6.80
C THR A 81 0.77 6.88 -6.34
N SER A 82 0.16 7.82 -7.06
CA SER A 82 -1.20 8.31 -6.79
C SER A 82 -2.23 7.19 -6.95
N GLU A 83 -2.18 6.44 -8.05
CA GLU A 83 -3.08 5.31 -8.29
C GLU A 83 -2.87 4.20 -7.26
N THR A 84 -1.60 3.89 -6.94
CA THR A 84 -1.27 2.92 -5.90
C THR A 84 -1.86 3.33 -4.54
N ALA A 85 -1.69 4.60 -4.14
CA ALA A 85 -2.26 5.11 -2.89
C ALA A 85 -3.80 5.06 -2.89
N SER A 86 -4.43 5.34 -4.02
CA SER A 86 -5.89 5.26 -4.19
C SER A 86 -6.40 3.84 -3.97
N VAL A 87 -5.80 2.85 -4.64
CA VAL A 87 -6.19 1.43 -4.52
C VAL A 87 -6.02 0.92 -3.09
N TYR A 88 -4.87 1.18 -2.45
CA TYR A 88 -4.65 0.75 -1.07
C TYR A 88 -5.60 1.43 -0.08
N MET A 89 -5.99 2.69 -0.32
CA MET A 89 -6.98 3.37 0.51
C MET A 89 -8.35 2.72 0.37
N GLU A 90 -8.78 2.39 -0.86
CA GLU A 90 -10.04 1.70 -1.10
C GLU A 90 -10.10 0.35 -0.37
N ILE A 91 -9.06 -0.47 -0.51
CA ILE A 91 -8.94 -1.76 0.18
C ILE A 91 -8.97 -1.55 1.70
N GLY A 92 -8.20 -0.58 2.22
CA GLY A 92 -8.14 -0.25 3.64
C GLY A 92 -9.50 0.14 4.23
N ILE A 93 -10.29 0.95 3.50
CA ILE A 93 -11.65 1.33 3.91
C ILE A 93 -12.56 0.11 3.93
N GLN A 94 -12.54 -0.74 2.88
CA GLN A 94 -13.36 -1.95 2.81
C GLN A 94 -13.04 -2.91 3.98
N VAL A 95 -11.75 -3.15 4.26
CA VAL A 95 -11.29 -3.94 5.41
C VAL A 95 -11.75 -3.31 6.73
N GLY A 96 -11.62 -1.99 6.88
CA GLY A 96 -12.08 -1.28 8.08
C GLY A 96 -13.57 -1.47 8.36
N VAL A 97 -14.42 -1.41 7.33
CA VAL A 97 -15.86 -1.67 7.45
C VAL A 97 -16.14 -3.12 7.86
N LEU A 98 -15.46 -4.10 7.26
CA LEU A 98 -15.61 -5.52 7.62
C LEU A 98 -15.27 -5.77 9.10
N LEU A 99 -14.19 -5.15 9.59
CA LEU A 99 -13.81 -5.21 11.00
C LEU A 99 -14.87 -4.59 11.91
N MET A 100 -15.42 -3.43 11.55
CA MET A 100 -16.52 -2.83 12.32
C MET A 100 -17.75 -3.75 12.38
N MET A 101 -18.10 -4.39 11.26
CA MET A 101 -19.21 -5.35 11.22
C MET A 101 -18.94 -6.57 12.10
N ASP A 102 -17.69 -7.07 12.13
CA ASP A 102 -17.28 -8.17 13.00
C ASP A 102 -17.39 -7.80 14.48
N VAL A 103 -16.95 -6.58 14.86
CA VAL A 103 -17.13 -6.04 16.23
C VAL A 103 -18.60 -5.97 16.62
N ILE A 104 -19.45 -5.39 15.75
CA ILE A 104 -20.89 -5.26 16.03
C ILE A 104 -21.55 -6.63 16.20
N LYS A 105 -21.18 -7.63 15.38
CA LYS A 105 -21.69 -9.00 15.53
C LYS A 105 -21.30 -9.60 16.87
N ASN A 106 -20.05 -9.44 17.30
CA ASN A 106 -19.56 -10.00 18.55
C ASN A 106 -20.15 -9.32 19.80
N VAL A 107 -20.52 -8.04 19.71
CA VAL A 107 -21.16 -7.30 20.83
C VAL A 107 -22.65 -7.61 20.96
N ASN A 108 -23.33 -7.95 19.86
CA ASN A 108 -24.75 -8.30 19.84
C ASN A 108 -25.04 -9.81 20.02
N GLN A 109 -24.01 -10.60 20.32
CA GLN A 109 -24.11 -12.01 20.73
C GLN A 109 -24.15 -12.12 22.26
#